data_AF-A0AAD6KX29-F1
#
_entry.id   AF-A0AAD6KX29-F1
#
_cell.length_a   1.000
_cell.length_b   1.000
_cell.length_c   1.000
_cell.angle_alpha   90.00
_cell.angle_beta   90.00
_cell.angle_gamma   90.00
#
_symmetry.space_group_name_H-M   'P 1'
#
loop_
_entity.id
_entity.type
_entity.pdbx_description
1 polymer ?
#
loop_
_entity_poly.entity_id
_entity_poly.type
_entity_poly.pdbx_seq_one_letter_code
_entity_poly.pdbx_strand_id
1 'polypeptide(L)'
;MVLPVGYVSLLRYLVKQYLMERRAAMPHAVTLIGFYKAKQEIDTGEEMEDVEELAGTVEVCFDKRGANTSPPTPTSPKNAPYICNMAVKGSLRRRGIGWNLLKASEELISQMSSMQDVYLHCRMIDSAPFNMLRYEIIFTIGYVEVMTYASERYPYSRFGFWFRSFRV
;
A
#
# COMPACT_ATOMS: atom_id res chain seq x y z
N MET A 1 8.83 -2.65 22.75
CA MET A 1 7.64 -2.09 23.43
C MET A 1 6.65 -3.22 23.65
N VAL A 2 6.28 -3.49 24.91
CA VAL A 2 5.24 -4.48 25.24
C VAL A 2 3.93 -3.71 25.39
N LEU A 3 2.94 -4.02 24.55
CA LEU A 3 1.61 -3.41 24.65
C LEU A 3 0.84 -4.08 25.80
N PRO A 4 0.00 -3.34 26.54
CA PRO A 4 -0.87 -3.95 27.55
C PRO A 4 -1.72 -5.08 26.96
N VAL A 5 -1.89 -6.19 27.69
CA VAL A 5 -2.57 -7.41 27.18
C VAL A 5 -3.98 -7.11 26.65
N GLY A 6 -4.74 -6.24 27.33
CA GLY A 6 -6.07 -5.82 26.87
C GLY A 6 -6.04 -5.07 25.53
N TYR A 7 -4.98 -4.31 25.26
CA TYR A 7 -4.79 -3.60 23.99
C TYR A 7 -4.52 -4.58 22.84
N VAL A 8 -3.78 -5.66 23.09
CA VAL A 8 -3.55 -6.71 22.08
C VAL A 8 -4.85 -7.40 21.70
N SER A 9 -5.72 -7.70 22.66
CA SER A 9 -7.04 -8.31 22.40
C SER A 9 -7.96 -7.37 21.60
N LEU A 10 -8.00 -6.09 21.95
CA LEU A 10 -8.76 -5.09 21.22
C LEU A 10 -8.26 -4.93 19.78
N LEU A 11 -6.95 -4.80 19.59
CA LEU A 11 -6.34 -4.73 18.25
C LEU A 11 -6.67 -5.95 17.41
N ARG A 12 -6.58 -7.16 17.99
CA ARG A 12 -6.94 -8.40 17.30
C ARG A 12 -8.40 -8.37 16.84
N TYR A 13 -9.30 -7.90 17.69
CA TYR A 13 -10.71 -7.76 17.34
C TYR A 13 -10.91 -6.77 16.18
N LEU A 14 -10.29 -5.59 16.26
CA LEU A 14 -10.39 -4.56 15.22
C LEU A 14 -9.83 -5.04 13.88
N VAL A 15 -8.67 -5.70 13.88
CA VAL A 15 -8.08 -6.29 12.66
C VAL A 15 -9.00 -7.37 12.08
N LYS A 16 -9.60 -8.22 12.93
CA LYS A 16 -10.55 -9.24 12.48
C LYS A 16 -11.79 -8.62 11.82
N GLN A 17 -12.40 -7.61 12.45
CA GLN A 17 -13.54 -6.89 11.88
C GLN A 17 -13.18 -6.25 10.55
N TYR A 18 -12.04 -5.56 10.49
CA TYR A 18 -11.53 -4.97 9.27
C TYR A 18 -11.43 -5.98 8.13
N LEU A 19 -10.79 -7.13 8.36
CA LEU A 19 -10.65 -8.16 7.33
C LEU A 19 -12.00 -8.76 6.89
N MET A 20 -12.96 -8.87 7.81
CA MET A 20 -14.31 -9.32 7.47
C MET A 20 -15.04 -8.31 6.58
N GLU A 21 -14.92 -7.01 6.87
CA GLU A 21 -15.48 -5.93 6.04
C GLU A 21 -14.83 -5.90 4.65
N ARG A 22 -13.51 -6.04 4.57
CA ARG A 22 -12.80 -6.13 3.28
C ARG A 22 -13.25 -7.32 2.46
N ARG A 23 -13.45 -8.49 3.10
CA ARG A 23 -13.98 -9.68 2.44
C ARG A 23 -15.41 -9.48 1.94
N ALA A 24 -16.26 -8.81 2.72
CA ALA A 24 -17.65 -8.53 2.33
C ALA A 24 -17.75 -7.54 1.16
N ALA A 25 -16.70 -6.74 0.92
CA ALA A 25 -16.63 -5.79 -0.19
C ALA A 25 -16.22 -6.41 -1.53
N MET A 26 -15.90 -7.71 -1.60
CA MET A 26 -15.64 -8.43 -2.84
C MET A 26 -16.91 -8.44 -3.73
N PRO A 27 -16.82 -8.21 -5.06
CA PRO A 27 -15.61 -8.09 -5.89
C PRO A 27 -15.03 -6.67 -6.02
N HIS A 28 -15.56 -5.67 -5.30
CA HIS A 28 -15.18 -4.26 -5.45
C HIS A 28 -13.87 -3.90 -4.75
N ALA A 29 -13.38 -4.81 -3.90
CA ALA A 29 -12.21 -4.64 -3.07
C ALA A 29 -11.54 -5.99 -2.81
N VAL A 30 -10.21 -5.99 -2.80
CA VAL A 30 -9.39 -7.18 -2.52
C VAL A 30 -8.15 -6.80 -1.71
N THR A 31 -7.61 -7.78 -1.01
CA THR A 31 -6.32 -7.68 -0.32
C THR A 31 -5.40 -8.74 -0.88
N LEU A 32 -4.35 -8.31 -1.57
CA LEU A 32 -3.30 -9.20 -2.06
C LEU A 32 -2.29 -9.44 -0.93
N ILE A 33 -1.83 -10.68 -0.86
CA ILE A 33 -0.89 -11.14 0.17
C ILE A 33 0.35 -11.66 -0.55
N GLY A 34 1.50 -11.07 -0.25
CA GLY A 34 2.80 -11.49 -0.77
C GLY A 34 3.49 -12.43 0.21
N PHE A 35 3.89 -13.60 -0.28
CA PHE A 35 4.76 -14.53 0.43
C PHE A 35 6.19 -14.42 -0.09
N TYR A 36 7.17 -14.57 0.80
CA TYR A 36 8.58 -14.63 0.46
C TYR A 36 9.12 -16.01 0.82
N LYS A 37 9.72 -16.68 -0.16
CA LYS A 37 10.46 -17.92 0.06
C LYS A 37 11.93 -17.58 0.24
N ALA A 38 12.50 -17.91 1.39
CA ALA A 38 13.94 -17.84 1.60
C ALA A 38 14.54 -19.24 1.46
N LYS A 39 15.59 -19.37 0.65
CA LYS A 39 16.44 -20.57 0.71
C LYS A 39 17.33 -20.42 1.94
N GLN A 40 17.11 -21.24 2.96
CA GLN A 40 18.08 -21.39 4.04
C GLN A 40 19.13 -22.41 3.60
N GLU A 41 20.39 -22.00 3.55
CA GLU A 41 21.50 -22.94 3.51
C GLU A 41 21.63 -23.55 4.90
N ILE A 42 21.20 -24.80 5.05
CA ILE A 42 21.53 -25.59 6.23
C ILE A 42 22.95 -26.11 5.99
N ASP A 43 23.86 -25.81 6.92
CA ASP A 43 25.30 -26.12 6.88
C ASP A 43 25.62 -27.65 6.91
N THR A 44 24.64 -28.51 6.61
CA THR A 44 24.74 -29.98 6.68
C THR A 44 24.30 -30.72 5.41
N GLY A 45 24.03 -30.03 4.30
CA GLY A 45 23.82 -30.71 3.01
C GLY A 45 22.55 -31.56 2.90
N GLU A 46 21.58 -31.37 3.80
CA GLU A 46 20.24 -31.95 3.73
C GLU A 46 19.21 -30.94 3.22
N GLU A 47 18.14 -31.46 2.63
CA GLU A 47 17.18 -30.79 1.75
C GLU A 47 16.70 -29.40 2.24
N MET A 48 16.71 -28.43 1.32
CA MET A 48 16.22 -27.06 1.54
C MET A 48 14.74 -27.08 1.94
N GLU A 49 14.42 -26.79 3.20
CA GLU A 49 13.05 -26.41 3.56
C GLU A 49 12.78 -24.99 3.04
N ASP A 50 11.87 -24.89 2.07
CA ASP A 50 11.29 -23.62 1.63
C ASP A 50 10.48 -23.01 2.80
N VAL A 51 11.12 -22.16 3.61
CA VAL A 51 10.39 -21.39 4.62
C VAL A 51 9.62 -20.28 3.91
N GLU A 52 8.32 -20.49 3.72
CA GLU A 52 7.40 -19.47 3.23
C GLU A 52 6.95 -18.56 4.38
N GLU A 53 7.30 -17.28 4.32
CA GLU A 53 6.82 -16.29 5.28
C GLU A 53 5.97 -15.19 4.65
N LEU A 54 4.97 -14.70 5.40
CA LEU A 54 4.20 -13.52 5.02
C LEU A 54 5.13 -12.30 4.91
N ALA A 55 5.21 -11.76 3.70
CA ALA A 55 6.17 -10.73 3.35
C ALA A 55 5.54 -9.34 3.23
N GLY A 56 4.29 -9.26 2.78
CA GLY A 56 3.59 -8.00 2.68
C GLY A 56 2.14 -8.15 2.25
N THR A 57 1.43 -7.03 2.29
CA THR A 57 0.03 -6.92 1.87
C THR A 57 -0.15 -5.65 1.06
N VAL A 58 -1.13 -5.66 0.15
CA VAL A 58 -1.60 -4.47 -0.53
C VAL A 58 -3.11 -4.56 -0.70
N GLU A 59 -3.79 -3.44 -0.51
CA GLU A 59 -5.23 -3.37 -0.72
C GLU A 59 -5.54 -2.64 -2.00
N VAL A 60 -6.47 -3.22 -2.76
CA VAL A 60 -6.92 -2.68 -4.05
C VAL A 60 -8.42 -2.52 -3.98
N CYS A 61 -8.90 -1.33 -4.35
CA CYS A 61 -10.32 -1.03 -4.53
C CYS A 61 -10.55 -0.71 -6.01
N PHE A 62 -11.61 -1.22 -6.62
CA PHE A 62 -11.88 -0.99 -8.05
C PHE A 62 -12.89 0.16 -8.28
N ASP A 63 -13.78 0.39 -7.32
CA ASP A 63 -14.80 1.43 -7.40
C ASP A 63 -15.22 1.96 -6.01
N LYS A 64 -16.22 2.85 -5.99
CA LYS A 64 -16.74 3.46 -4.75
C LYS A 64 -17.33 2.47 -3.75
N ARG A 65 -17.76 1.28 -4.17
CA ARG A 65 -18.36 0.26 -3.30
C ARG A 65 -17.28 -0.50 -2.53
N GLY A 66 -16.07 -0.57 -3.08
CA GLY A 66 -14.91 -1.14 -2.42
C GLY A 66 -14.15 -0.16 -1.54
N ALA A 67 -14.41 1.15 -1.69
CA ALA A 67 -13.75 2.20 -0.92
C ALA A 67 -14.08 2.09 0.59
N ASN A 68 -13.11 2.45 1.42
CA ASN A 68 -13.31 2.49 2.86
C ASN A 68 -14.35 3.58 3.22
N THR A 69 -15.20 3.33 4.22
CA THR A 69 -16.25 4.26 4.68
C THR A 69 -15.66 5.54 5.26
N SER A 70 -14.46 5.46 5.83
CA SER A 70 -13.66 6.59 6.32
C SER A 70 -12.27 6.55 5.68
N PRO A 71 -12.10 7.02 4.42
CA PRO A 71 -10.81 6.96 3.76
C PRO A 71 -9.82 7.92 4.44
N PRO A 72 -8.54 7.53 4.60
CA PRO A 72 -7.52 8.45 5.06
C PRO A 72 -7.40 9.61 4.07
N THR A 73 -7.16 10.82 4.57
CA THR A 73 -6.92 11.99 3.72
C THR A 73 -5.57 11.85 3.02
N PRO A 74 -5.47 12.12 1.70
CA PRO A 74 -6.50 12.60 0.78
C PRO A 74 -7.48 11.53 0.32
N THR A 75 -8.73 11.95 0.06
CA THR A 75 -9.80 11.07 -0.43
C THR A 75 -9.52 10.59 -1.86
N SER A 76 -9.73 9.30 -2.13
CA SER A 76 -9.53 8.72 -3.46
C SER A 76 -10.47 9.31 -4.51
N PRO A 77 -10.06 9.38 -5.79
CA PRO A 77 -10.96 9.74 -6.87
C PRO A 77 -12.20 8.83 -6.88
N LYS A 78 -13.35 9.42 -7.20
CA LYS A 78 -14.63 8.70 -7.19
C LYS A 78 -14.68 7.71 -8.35
N ASN A 79 -15.13 6.48 -8.09
CA ASN A 79 -15.29 5.41 -9.08
C ASN A 79 -14.02 5.08 -9.87
N ALA A 80 -12.85 5.19 -9.26
CA ALA A 80 -11.59 4.82 -9.91
C ALA A 80 -10.83 3.76 -9.09
N PRO A 81 -10.03 2.90 -9.76
CA PRO A 81 -9.15 1.98 -9.08
C PRO A 81 -8.16 2.69 -8.16
N TYR A 82 -8.05 2.21 -6.93
CA TYR A 82 -7.23 2.80 -5.88
C TYR A 82 -6.43 1.73 -5.13
N ILE A 83 -5.12 1.95 -5.00
CA ILE A 83 -4.22 1.14 -4.19
C ILE A 83 -3.93 1.86 -2.87
N CYS A 84 -4.10 1.14 -1.75
CA CYS A 84 -3.88 1.66 -0.41
C CYS A 84 -3.32 0.61 0.56
N ASN A 85 -2.99 1.08 1.78
CA ASN A 85 -2.59 0.26 2.92
C ASN A 85 -1.51 -0.79 2.60
N MET A 86 -0.60 -0.44 1.70
CA MET A 86 0.49 -1.31 1.31
C MET A 86 1.53 -1.39 2.44
N ALA A 87 1.90 -2.60 2.82
CA ALA A 87 2.89 -2.84 3.85
C ALA A 87 3.81 -4.00 3.44
N VAL A 88 5.11 -3.83 3.67
CA VAL A 88 6.11 -4.89 3.56
C VAL A 88 6.82 -5.03 4.91
N LYS A 89 6.96 -6.27 5.38
CA LYS A 89 7.65 -6.62 6.61
C LYS A 89 9.04 -5.98 6.63
N GLY A 90 9.39 -5.32 7.74
CA GLY A 90 10.60 -4.51 7.84
C GLY A 90 11.88 -5.25 7.43
N SER A 91 12.03 -6.50 7.89
CA SER A 91 13.17 -7.39 7.59
C SER A 91 13.30 -7.78 6.12
N LEU A 92 12.22 -7.63 5.33
CA LEU A 92 12.15 -8.01 3.93
C LEU A 92 12.06 -6.80 2.98
N ARG A 93 12.13 -5.58 3.50
CA ARG A 93 12.18 -4.38 2.67
C ARG A 93 13.43 -4.39 1.78
N ARG A 94 13.37 -3.66 0.67
CA ARG A 94 14.45 -3.55 -0.34
C ARG A 94 14.76 -4.85 -1.10
N ARG A 95 13.93 -5.90 -0.99
CA ARG A 95 14.02 -7.15 -1.76
C ARG A 95 13.08 -7.20 -2.98
N GLY A 96 12.55 -6.07 -3.42
CA GLY A 96 11.63 -6.00 -4.57
C GLY A 96 10.18 -6.45 -4.29
N ILE A 97 9.85 -6.93 -3.09
CA ILE A 97 8.50 -7.41 -2.74
C ILE A 97 7.42 -6.35 -2.98
N GLY A 98 7.68 -5.10 -2.58
CA GLY A 98 6.73 -4.03 -2.83
C GLY A 98 6.45 -3.84 -4.33
N TRP A 99 7.49 -3.93 -5.17
CA TRP A 99 7.34 -3.76 -6.61
C TRP A 99 6.50 -4.87 -7.22
N ASN A 100 6.69 -6.10 -6.77
CA ASN A 100 5.88 -7.22 -7.21
C ASN A 100 4.41 -7.08 -6.77
N LEU A 101 4.16 -6.57 -5.56
CA LEU A 101 2.80 -6.29 -5.08
C LEU A 101 2.10 -5.20 -5.91
N LEU A 102 2.82 -4.14 -6.31
CA LEU A 102 2.26 -3.11 -7.19
C LEU A 102 1.96 -3.67 -8.59
N LYS A 103 2.90 -4.40 -9.20
CA LYS A 103 2.68 -5.02 -10.51
C LYS A 103 1.50 -5.99 -10.51
N ALA A 104 1.38 -6.84 -9.49
CA ALA A 104 0.25 -7.74 -9.34
C ALA A 104 -1.07 -6.98 -9.16
N SER A 105 -1.03 -5.83 -8.49
CA SER A 105 -2.21 -4.95 -8.36
C SER A 105 -2.61 -4.33 -9.70
N GLU A 106 -1.64 -3.85 -10.48
CA GLU A 106 -1.88 -3.31 -11.83
C GLU A 106 -2.47 -4.35 -12.77
N GLU A 107 -1.90 -5.55 -12.80
CA GLU A 107 -2.41 -6.67 -13.60
C GLU A 107 -3.84 -7.02 -13.22
N LEU A 108 -4.14 -7.10 -11.91
CA LEU A 108 -5.48 -7.39 -11.43
C LEU A 108 -6.47 -6.28 -11.79
N ILE A 109 -6.09 -5.01 -11.64
CA ILE A 109 -6.95 -3.88 -12.03
C ILE A 109 -7.23 -3.91 -13.52
N SER A 110 -6.25 -4.25 -14.35
CA SER A 110 -6.40 -4.36 -15.80
C SER A 110 -7.44 -5.40 -16.22
N GLN A 111 -7.60 -6.46 -15.41
CA GLN A 111 -8.61 -7.51 -15.65
C GLN A 111 -9.99 -7.12 -15.10
N MET A 112 -10.04 -6.37 -14.00
CA MET A 112 -11.27 -6.11 -13.24
C MET A 112 -11.91 -4.75 -13.53
N SER A 113 -11.17 -3.81 -14.11
CA SER A 113 -11.61 -2.45 -14.40
C SER A 113 -11.37 -2.09 -15.86
N SER A 114 -12.32 -1.37 -16.46
CA SER A 114 -12.14 -0.75 -17.79
C SER A 114 -11.34 0.55 -17.74
N MET A 115 -11.05 1.06 -16.54
CA MET A 115 -10.22 2.26 -16.38
C MET A 115 -8.75 1.94 -16.55
N GLN A 116 -8.07 2.76 -17.36
CA GLN A 116 -6.63 2.67 -17.59
C GLN A 116 -5.81 3.35 -16.49
N ASP A 117 -6.46 4.11 -15.61
CA ASP A 117 -5.82 4.92 -14.59
C ASP A 117 -5.95 4.25 -13.22
N VAL A 118 -4.81 4.07 -12.56
CA VAL A 118 -4.73 3.61 -11.17
C VAL A 118 -4.23 4.72 -10.29
N TYR A 119 -4.90 4.91 -9.17
CA TYR A 119 -4.57 5.93 -8.19
C TYR A 119 -3.93 5.30 -6.96
N LEU A 120 -2.95 5.98 -6.37
CA LEU A 120 -2.41 5.64 -5.06
C LEU A 120 -1.96 6.91 -4.34
N HIS A 121 -1.95 6.85 -3.02
CA HIS A 121 -1.45 7.94 -2.20
C HIS A 121 -0.10 7.59 -1.56
N CYS A 122 0.89 8.45 -1.73
CA CYS A 122 2.18 8.34 -1.04
C CYS A 122 2.54 9.67 -0.37
N ARG A 123 3.08 9.59 0.85
CA ARG A 123 3.60 10.76 1.58
C ARG A 123 4.96 11.15 1.00
N MET A 124 5.23 12.45 0.88
CA MET A 124 6.52 12.90 0.32
C MET A 124 7.72 12.51 1.18
N ILE A 125 7.52 12.42 2.49
CA ILE A 125 8.57 12.08 3.45
C ILE A 125 9.07 10.64 3.29
N ASP A 126 8.27 9.78 2.67
CA ASP A 126 8.59 8.37 2.51
C ASP A 126 9.43 8.21 1.22
N SER A 127 10.74 8.38 1.34
CA SER A 127 11.67 8.33 0.20
C SER A 127 11.71 6.96 -0.49
N ALA A 128 11.48 5.87 0.24
CA ALA A 128 11.47 4.52 -0.31
C ALA A 128 10.30 4.29 -1.29
N PRO A 129 9.02 4.50 -0.92
CA PRO A 129 7.92 4.41 -1.88
C PRO A 129 8.02 5.52 -2.94
N PHE A 130 8.42 6.75 -2.60
CA PHE A 130 8.58 7.81 -3.59
C PHE A 130 9.55 7.41 -4.73
N ASN A 131 10.74 6.89 -4.40
CA ASN A 131 11.73 6.46 -5.39
C ASN A 131 11.32 5.19 -6.16
N MET A 132 10.43 4.40 -5.58
CA MET A 132 9.93 3.18 -6.18
C MET A 132 8.85 3.47 -7.23
N LEU A 133 8.08 4.53 -7.04
CA LEU A 133 7.00 4.96 -7.90
C LEU A 133 7.56 5.82 -9.04
N ARG A 134 7.93 5.21 -10.18
CA ARG A 134 8.21 5.93 -11.46
C ARG A 134 6.92 6.34 -12.18
N TYR A 135 5.89 6.73 -11.44
CA TYR A 135 4.59 7.11 -11.98
C TYR A 135 4.47 8.62 -12.15
N GLU A 136 3.57 9.06 -13.03
CA GLU A 136 3.29 10.47 -13.23
C GLU A 136 2.47 11.02 -12.05
N ILE A 137 2.92 12.13 -11.47
CA ILE A 137 2.23 12.78 -10.35
C ILE A 137 1.15 13.68 -10.95
N ILE A 138 -0.12 13.37 -10.71
CA ILE A 138 -1.23 14.01 -11.46
C ILE A 138 -2.06 14.97 -10.62
N PHE A 139 -2.09 14.82 -9.30
CA PHE A 139 -2.77 15.80 -8.44
C PHE A 139 -1.98 16.11 -7.17
N THR A 140 -1.73 17.42 -7.00
CA THR A 140 -1.40 18.05 -5.73
C THR A 140 -2.71 18.55 -5.13
N ILE A 141 -3.23 17.91 -4.08
CA ILE A 141 -4.31 18.51 -3.31
C ILE A 141 -3.66 19.23 -2.13
N GLY A 142 -3.21 20.46 -2.40
CA GLY A 142 -2.84 21.44 -1.41
C GLY A 142 -3.64 22.70 -1.68
N TYR A 143 -4.62 23.00 -0.83
CA TYR A 143 -4.97 24.40 -0.60
C TYR A 143 -3.79 24.96 0.24
N VAL A 144 -3.02 26.00 -0.11
CA VAL A 144 -3.00 27.02 -1.19
C VAL A 144 -1.58 27.63 -1.21
N GLU A 145 -1.24 28.35 -2.29
CA GLU A 145 -0.21 29.40 -2.40
C GLU A 145 1.25 29.00 -2.70
N VAL A 146 1.67 29.37 -3.92
CA VAL A 146 3.02 29.34 -4.44
C VAL A 146 3.88 30.34 -3.67
N MET A 147 4.90 29.89 -2.92
CA MET A 147 6.04 30.75 -2.60
C MET A 147 7.35 29.96 -2.54
N THR A 148 8.18 30.24 -3.54
CA THR A 148 9.64 30.33 -3.40
C THR A 148 9.98 31.14 -2.14
N TYR A 149 10.71 30.57 -1.19
CA TYR A 149 11.79 31.29 -0.52
C TYR A 149 12.71 30.37 0.26
N ALA A 150 13.99 30.74 0.21
CA ALA A 150 15.09 30.13 0.90
C ALA A 150 15.06 30.44 2.41
N SER A 151 15.78 29.58 3.13
CA SER A 151 16.38 29.81 4.44
C SER A 151 15.54 29.52 5.70
N GLU A 152 16.18 28.67 6.51
CA GLU A 152 16.15 28.56 7.97
C GLU A 152 14.99 27.85 8.68
N ARG A 153 15.34 26.64 9.15
CA ARG A 153 14.87 25.96 10.37
C ARG A 153 13.37 25.60 10.41
N TYR A 154 13.08 24.35 10.04
CA TYR A 154 11.90 23.52 10.35
C TYR A 154 10.60 24.28 10.74
N PRO A 155 9.55 24.26 9.89
CA PRO A 155 8.48 23.27 10.05
C PRO A 155 7.85 22.84 8.71
N TYR A 156 6.78 22.02 8.74
CA TYR A 156 5.92 21.52 7.64
C TYR A 156 6.12 20.07 7.19
N SER A 157 5.43 19.17 7.90
CA SER A 157 5.34 17.74 7.60
C SER A 157 3.88 17.32 7.39
N ARG A 158 3.30 17.57 6.21
CA ARG A 158 2.00 17.01 5.76
C ARG A 158 1.74 17.33 4.29
N PHE A 159 2.47 16.66 3.41
CA PHE A 159 2.15 16.68 1.98
C PHE A 159 2.07 15.25 1.47
N GLY A 160 1.02 14.98 0.71
CA GLY A 160 0.66 13.68 0.20
C GLY A 160 0.21 13.82 -1.24
N PHE A 161 0.68 12.93 -2.13
CA PHE A 161 0.42 13.00 -3.55
C PHE A 161 -0.43 11.86 -4.05
N TRP A 162 -1.21 12.13 -5.09
CA TRP A 162 -1.81 11.13 -5.93
C TRP A 162 -0.89 10.82 -7.11
N PHE A 163 -0.49 9.56 -7.24
CA PHE A 163 0.19 9.06 -8.42
C PHE A 163 -0.84 8.44 -9.35
N ARG A 164 -0.73 8.73 -10.65
CA ARG A 164 -1.48 8.06 -11.71
C ARG A 164 -0.48 7.25 -12.53
N SER A 165 -0.74 5.96 -12.67
CA SER A 165 0.00 5.14 -13.63
C SER A 165 -0.58 5.33 -15.05
N PHE A 166 0.29 5.46 -16.06
CA PHE A 166 -0.10 5.49 -17.48
C PHE A 166 0.30 4.19 -18.19
N ARG A 167 -0.62 3.70 -19.03
CA ARG A 167 -0.55 2.58 -19.98
C ARG A 167 -0.25 1.19 -19.39
N VAL A 168 -1.32 0.45 -19.17
CA VAL A 168 -1.36 -0.99 -19.46
C VAL A 168 -1.29 -1.19 -20.97
#